data_AF-A0AA35WS26-F1
#
_entry.id   AF-A0AA35WS26-F1
#
_cell.length_a   1.000
_cell.length_b   1.000
_cell.length_c   1.000
_cell.angle_alpha   90.00
_cell.angle_beta   90.00
_cell.angle_gamma   90.00
#
_symmetry.space_group_name_H-M   'P 1'
#
loop_
_entity.id
_entity.type
_entity.pdbx_description
1 polymer ?
#
loop_
_entity_poly.entity_id
_entity_poly.type
_entity_poly.pdbx_seq_one_letter_code
_entity_poly.pdbx_strand_id
1 'polypeptide(L)'
;MDGDLFRLEELSLVSKVCTELENHLGVGEKDLAEFIISLAEKNKTLEKFRSALIKNGADFPESFVANLLRIIQTMKPRKQNMKVCTSTMLIQNHWCYWRGL
;
A
#
# COMPACT_ATOMS: atom_id res chain seq x y z
N MET A 1 -17.02 9.30 -15.46
CA MET A 1 -15.60 9.57 -15.76
C MET A 1 -14.89 9.42 -14.42
N ASP A 2 -14.57 8.19 -14.07
CA ASP A 2 -14.09 7.79 -12.73
C ASP A 2 -12.84 6.90 -12.85
N GLY A 3 -12.36 6.68 -14.09
CA GLY A 3 -11.23 5.81 -14.39
C GLY A 3 -9.87 6.42 -14.07
N ASP A 4 -9.76 7.75 -14.02
CA ASP A 4 -8.47 8.41 -13.78
C ASP A 4 -8.10 8.42 -12.29
N LEU A 5 -9.08 8.58 -11.40
CA LEU A 5 -8.81 8.60 -9.96
C LEU A 5 -8.36 7.23 -9.45
N PHE A 6 -9.02 6.16 -9.89
CA PHE A 6 -8.67 4.78 -9.52
C PHE A 6 -7.25 4.40 -9.95
N ARG A 7 -6.84 4.81 -11.15
CA ARG A 7 -5.48 4.55 -11.67
C ARG A 7 -4.42 5.32 -10.88
N LEU A 8 -4.72 6.56 -10.49
CA LEU A 8 -3.79 7.38 -9.70
C LEU A 8 -3.60 6.83 -8.28
N GLU A 9 -4.65 6.31 -7.65
CA GLU A 9 -4.58 5.69 -6.32
C GLU A 9 -3.73 4.40 -6.35
N GLU A 10 -3.92 3.56 -7.37
CA GLU A 10 -3.13 2.34 -7.55
C GLU A 10 -1.64 2.67 -7.78
N LEU A 11 -1.35 3.65 -8.65
CA LEU A 11 0.01 4.11 -8.90
C LEU A 11 0.67 4.71 -7.65
N SER A 12 -0.09 5.47 -6.84
CA SER A 12 0.40 6.04 -5.57
C SER A 12 0.76 4.94 -4.57
N LEU A 13 -0.08 3.91 -4.44
CA LEU A 13 0.18 2.77 -3.57
C LEU A 13 1.42 1.99 -4.02
N VAL A 14 1.50 1.63 -5.31
CA VAL A 14 2.65 0.92 -5.87
C VAL A 14 3.94 1.70 -5.64
N SER A 15 3.94 3.00 -5.95
CA SER A 15 5.11 3.86 -5.73
C SER A 15 5.52 3.93 -4.27
N LYS A 16 4.57 4.00 -3.33
CA LYS A 16 4.88 4.05 -1.89
C LYS A 16 5.50 2.75 -1.40
N VAL A 17 4.97 1.61 -1.86
CA VAL A 17 5.53 0.28 -1.54
C VAL A 17 6.93 0.11 -2.13
N CYS A 18 7.16 0.54 -3.38
CA CYS A 18 8.51 0.56 -3.98
C CYS A 18 9.52 1.33 -3.12
N THR A 19 9.18 2.55 -2.69
CA THR A 19 10.05 3.36 -1.83
C THR A 19 10.33 2.68 -0.49
N GLU A 20 9.32 2.05 0.11
CA GLU A 20 9.48 1.35 1.39
C GLU A 20 10.40 0.12 1.25
N LEU A 21 10.30 -0.62 0.14
CA LEU A 21 11.21 -1.73 -0.19
C LEU A 21 12.64 -1.23 -0.46
N GLU A 22 12.80 -0.13 -1.20
CA GLU A 22 14.11 0.45 -1.50
C GLU A 22 14.82 0.89 -0.21
N ASN A 23 14.10 1.55 0.69
CA ASN A 23 14.65 2.04 1.97
C ASN A 23 15.07 0.90 2.91
N HIS A 24 14.41 -0.25 2.87
CA HIS A 24 14.66 -1.36 3.80
C HIS A 24 15.54 -2.47 3.22
N LEU A 25 15.50 -2.66 1.90
CA LEU A 25 16.13 -3.80 1.21
C LEU A 25 17.06 -3.36 0.06
N GLY A 26 17.06 -2.08 -0.30
CA GLY A 26 17.81 -1.57 -1.46
C GLY A 26 17.21 -1.96 -2.81
N VAL A 27 15.99 -2.50 -2.84
CA VAL A 27 15.29 -2.95 -4.06
C VAL A 27 13.89 -2.34 -4.14
N GLY A 28 13.53 -1.77 -5.29
CA GLY A 28 12.29 -0.98 -5.46
C GLY A 28 11.50 -1.31 -6.72
N GLU A 29 11.63 -2.53 -7.25
CA GLU A 29 11.02 -2.93 -8.52
C GLU A 29 9.48 -2.91 -8.46
N LYS A 30 8.85 -2.37 -9.50
CA LYS A 30 7.38 -2.25 -9.61
C LYS A 30 6.68 -3.59 -9.49
N ASP A 31 7.17 -4.61 -10.20
CA ASP A 31 6.56 -5.93 -10.24
C ASP A 31 6.60 -6.62 -8.86
N LEU A 32 7.66 -6.38 -8.07
CA LEU A 32 7.75 -6.87 -6.70
C LEU A 32 6.75 -6.17 -5.79
N ALA A 33 6.61 -4.84 -5.91
CA ALA A 33 5.63 -4.09 -5.15
C ALA A 33 4.20 -4.53 -5.46
N GLU A 34 3.84 -4.70 -6.75
CA GLU A 34 2.54 -5.22 -7.18
C GLU A 34 2.28 -6.63 -6.62
N PHE A 35 3.28 -7.50 -6.64
CA PHE A 35 3.18 -8.83 -6.06
C PHE A 35 2.91 -8.79 -4.55
N ILE A 36 3.66 -7.97 -3.81
CA ILE A 36 3.48 -7.80 -2.36
C ILE A 36 2.10 -7.24 -2.02
N ILE A 37 1.62 -6.25 -2.80
CA ILE A 37 0.26 -5.71 -2.68
C ILE A 37 -0.76 -6.84 -2.85
N SER A 38 -0.62 -7.67 -3.89
CA SER A 38 -1.53 -8.79 -4.15
C SER A 38 -1.55 -9.84 -3.03
N LEU A 39 -0.40 -10.07 -2.38
CA LEU A 39 -0.29 -10.97 -1.24
C LEU A 39 -1.02 -10.41 -0.01
N ALA A 40 -0.85 -9.12 0.27
CA ALA A 40 -1.54 -8.45 1.37
C ALA A 40 -3.07 -8.40 1.17
N GLU A 41 -3.54 -8.32 -0.08
CA GLU A 41 -4.97 -8.37 -0.39
C GLU A 41 -5.61 -9.71 -0.02
N LYS A 42 -4.91 -10.81 -0.30
CA LYS A 42 -5.33 -12.18 0.03
C LYS A 42 -5.17 -12.48 1.53
N ASN A 43 -4.24 -11.79 2.20
CA ASN A 43 -3.84 -12.05 3.58
C ASN A 43 -3.96 -10.79 4.45
N LYS A 44 -5.17 -10.47 4.91
CA LYS A 44 -5.45 -9.21 5.62
C LYS A 44 -4.91 -9.13 7.06
N THR A 45 -4.40 -10.22 7.62
CA THR A 45 -3.82 -10.24 8.96
C THR A 45 -2.30 -10.34 8.88
N LEU A 46 -1.60 -9.72 9.84
CA LEU A 46 -0.14 -9.69 9.89
C LEU A 46 0.47 -11.09 9.78
N GLU A 47 -0.05 -12.03 10.57
CA GLU A 47 0.43 -13.42 10.58
C GLU A 47 0.27 -14.12 9.23
N LYS A 48 -0.88 -13.97 8.57
CA LYS A 48 -1.14 -14.58 7.26
C LYS A 48 -0.26 -13.95 6.18
N PHE A 49 -0.10 -12.63 6.24
CA PHE A 49 0.72 -11.90 5.28
C PHE A 49 2.19 -12.27 5.41
N ARG A 50 2.71 -12.30 6.64
CA ARG A 50 4.06 -12.77 6.95
C ARG A 50 4.28 -14.21 6.48
N SER A 51 3.36 -15.12 6.82
CA SER A 51 3.45 -16.52 6.38
C SER A 51 3.45 -16.64 4.85
N ALA A 52 2.66 -15.81 4.16
CA ALA A 52 2.65 -15.77 2.70
C ALA A 52 3.98 -15.26 2.12
N LEU A 53 4.60 -14.23 2.72
CA LEU A 53 5.92 -13.74 2.31
C LEU A 53 6.99 -14.83 2.48
N ILE A 54 7.04 -15.49 3.64
CA ILE A 54 8.01 -16.56 3.93
C ILE A 54 7.86 -17.72 2.94
N LYS A 55 6.62 -18.12 2.59
CA LYS A 55 6.35 -19.16 1.58
C LYS A 55 6.87 -18.80 0.19
N ASN A 56 7.01 -17.51 -0.11
CA ASN A 56 7.57 -17.01 -1.36
C ASN A 56 9.07 -16.68 -1.24
N GLY A 57 9.74 -17.12 -0.16
CA GLY A 57 11.16 -16.92 0.07
C GLY A 57 11.55 -15.57 0.65
N ALA A 58 10.59 -14.77 1.11
CA ALA A 58 10.82 -13.46 1.71
C ALA A 58 10.60 -13.51 3.23
N ASP A 59 11.67 -13.64 4.01
CA ASP A 59 11.61 -13.55 5.48
C ASP A 59 12.10 -12.17 5.94
N PHE A 60 11.13 -11.26 6.14
CA PHE A 60 11.40 -9.90 6.57
C PHE A 60 11.12 -9.70 8.06
N PRO A 61 11.73 -8.68 8.69
CA PRO A 61 11.41 -8.30 10.07
C PRO A 61 9.92 -7.98 10.25
N GLU A 62 9.35 -8.37 11.40
CA GLU A 62 7.92 -8.21 11.67
C GLU A 62 7.46 -6.76 11.58
N SER A 63 8.28 -5.84 12.08
CA SER A 63 8.03 -4.39 12.04
C SER A 63 7.87 -3.88 10.61
N PHE A 64 8.69 -4.39 9.69
CA PHE A 64 8.63 -4.04 8.28
C PHE A 64 7.39 -4.64 7.61
N VAL A 65 7.10 -5.92 7.87
CA VAL A 65 5.90 -6.59 7.35
C VAL A 65 4.62 -5.89 7.83
N ALA A 66 4.58 -5.49 9.10
CA ALA A 66 3.49 -4.72 9.68
C ALA A 66 3.34 -3.34 9.03
N ASN A 67 4.46 -2.66 8.74
CA ASN A 67 4.43 -1.37 8.07
C ASN A 67 3.89 -1.49 6.63
N LEU A 68 4.36 -2.47 5.86
CA LEU A 68 3.85 -2.76 4.52
C LEU A 68 2.35 -3.03 4.53
N LEU A 69 1.89 -3.92 5.39
CA LEU A 69 0.47 -4.26 5.50
C LEU A 69 -0.36 -3.02 5.84
N ARG A 70 0.13 -2.16 6.75
CA ARG A 70 -0.52 -0.90 7.12
C ARG A 70 -0.64 0.06 5.94
N ILE A 71 0.44 0.29 5.19
CA ILE A 71 0.44 1.17 4.01
C ILE A 71 -0.61 0.68 3.00
N ILE A 72 -0.57 -0.62 2.68
CA ILE A 72 -1.46 -1.25 1.70
C ILE A 72 -2.92 -1.14 2.14
N GLN A 73 -3.23 -1.38 3.42
CA GLN A 73 -4.61 -1.28 3.93
C GLN A 73 -5.11 0.16 4.02
N THR A 74 -4.23 1.12 4.27
CA THR A 74 -4.60 2.53 4.44
C THR A 74 -4.83 3.23 3.11
N MET A 75 -3.99 2.96 2.12
CA MET A 75 -3.99 3.65 0.83
C MET A 75 -4.85 2.96 -0.23
N LYS A 76 -5.23 1.71 -0.02
CA LYS A 76 -6.10 1.04 -0.99
C LYS A 76 -7.46 1.74 -1.03
N PRO A 77 -7.99 2.10 -2.20
CA PRO A 77 -9.32 2.65 -2.31
C PRO A 77 -10.31 1.65 -1.71
N ARG A 78 -10.96 2.06 -0.61
CA ARG A 78 -12.05 1.26 -0.05
C ARG A 78 -13.10 1.17 -1.15
N LYS A 79 -13.49 -0.05 -1.55
CA LYS A 79 -14.75 -0.27 -2.29
C LYS A 79 -15.91 0.14 -1.37
N GLN A 80 -16.07 1.43 -1.13
CA GLN A 80 -17.26 1.98 -0.50
C GLN A 80 -18.32 1.92 -1.58
N ASN A 81 -19.26 0.99 -1.42
CA ASN A 81 -20.58 1.19 -1.96
C ASN A 81 -21.05 2.55 -1.41
N MET A 82 -21.08 3.54 -2.29
CA MET A 82 -21.21 4.95 -1.99
C MET A 82 -22.51 5.22 -1.22
N LYS A 83 -22.45 5.21 0.11
CA LYS A 83 -23.37 6.02 0.91
C LYS A 83 -22.73 7.39 1.04
N VAL A 84 -23.05 8.26 0.07
CA VAL A 84 -22.86 9.69 0.25
C VAL A 84 -23.71 10.08 1.45
N CYS A 85 -23.06 10.35 2.58
CA CYS A 85 -23.64 11.20 3.60
C CYS A 85 -22.83 12.48 3.58
N THR A 86 -23.42 13.50 2.95
CA THR A 86 -23.03 14.89 3.01
C THR A 86 -22.88 15.33 4.47
N SER A 87 -21.67 15.70 4.88
CA SER A 87 -21.40 16.96 5.58
C SER A 87 -19.92 17.03 5.94
N THR A 88 -19.26 18.04 5.37
CA THR A 88 -18.10 18.76 5.90
C THR A 88 -16.84 17.98 6.30
N MET A 89 -15.74 18.44 5.71
CA MET A 89 -14.36 18.51 6.23
C MET A 89 -13.28 17.61 5.59
N LEU A 90 -12.28 18.36 5.10
CA LEU A 90 -10.86 18.05 4.92
C LEU A 90 -10.45 17.38 3.60
N ILE A 91 -10.11 18.25 2.65
CA ILE A 91 -9.01 18.03 1.70
C ILE A 91 -7.78 17.67 2.54
N GLN A 92 -7.45 16.39 2.68
CA GLN A 92 -6.11 15.98 3.07
C GLN A 92 -5.32 15.60 1.80
N ASN A 93 -5.11 16.59 0.94
CA ASN A 93 -3.95 16.60 0.06
C ASN A 93 -2.73 16.86 0.94
N HIS A 94 -2.09 15.80 1.43
CA HIS A 94 -0.81 15.89 2.13
C HIS A 94 0.19 14.84 1.63
N TRP A 95 0.19 14.61 0.32
CA TRP A 95 1.25 13.91 -0.40
C TRP A 95 2.34 14.86 -0.93
N CYS A 96 2.40 16.11 -0.43
CA CYS A 96 3.38 17.11 -0.86
C CYS A 96 4.53 17.36 0.14
N TYR A 97 4.70 16.59 1.21
CA TYR A 97 5.72 16.88 2.24
C TYR A 97 6.60 15.70 2.70
N TRP A 98 6.65 14.60 1.92
CA TRP A 98 7.56 13.47 2.18
C TRP A 98 8.47 13.14 0.99
N ARG A 99 9.09 14.18 0.42
CA ARG A 99 10.39 14.06 -0.25
C ARG A 99 11.18 15.30 0.13
N GLY A 100 12.09 15.13 1.09
CA GLY A 100 13.08 16.12 1.44
C GLY A 100 14.01 16.35 0.25
N LEU A 101 13.94 17.58 -0.25
CA LEU A 101 15.01 18.34 -0.89
C LEU A 101 14.80 19.79 -0.45
#